data_AF-A0ABD3X2W2-F1
#
_entry.id   AF-A0ABD3X2W2-F1
#
_cell.length_a   1.000
_cell.length_b   1.000
_cell.length_c   1.000
_cell.angle_alpha   90.00
_cell.angle_beta   90.00
_cell.angle_gamma   90.00
#
_symmetry.space_group_name_H-M   'P 1'
#
loop_
_entity.id
_entity.type
_entity.pdbx_description
1 polymer ?
#
loop_
_entity_poly.entity_id
_entity_poly.type
_entity_poly.pdbx_seq_one_letter_code
_entity_poly.pdbx_strand_id
1 'polypeptide(L)'
;MGCCNSCFGADKEADYAGIPDERSRLLGSTTRTVQTQPVSGESLSSPVPTGAPPKDEQSALTRILTKTARNVIDVATIEGQGMEQHEYHERARHYGQKVNVVMANKNKSLKPFLPNGVSAPQIVLAAQPISVGDIELISNAAFKAAKAMKDVKVQHKEDLVVAFGVP
;
A
#
# COMPACT_ATOMS: atom_id res chain seq x y z
N MET A 1 6.28 -41.08 -29.36
CA MET A 1 6.46 -41.63 -28.00
C MET A 1 6.45 -40.46 -27.02
N GLY A 2 5.43 -40.15 -26.23
CA GLY A 2 4.10 -40.68 -26.05
C GLY A 2 3.28 -39.54 -25.39
N CYS A 3 2.06 -39.41 -25.84
CA CYS A 3 1.09 -38.40 -25.47
C CYS A 3 0.40 -38.76 -24.15
N CYS A 4 0.07 -37.78 -23.32
CA CYS A 4 -1.08 -37.84 -22.41
C CYS A 4 -1.79 -36.48 -22.42
N ASN A 5 -2.86 -36.40 -23.21
CA ASN A 5 -3.87 -35.35 -23.20
C ASN A 5 -5.18 -35.99 -22.71
N SER A 6 -5.86 -35.35 -21.75
CA SER A 6 -7.28 -35.42 -21.39
C SER A 6 -7.34 -35.04 -19.89
N CYS A 7 -8.05 -33.98 -19.50
CA CYS A 7 -9.47 -33.82 -19.73
C CYS A 7 -9.82 -32.41 -20.21
N PHE A 8 -10.26 -32.31 -21.46
CA PHE A 8 -11.27 -31.34 -21.89
C PHE A 8 -12.49 -32.14 -22.35
N GLY A 9 -13.68 -31.72 -21.92
CA GLY A 9 -14.94 -32.27 -22.43
C GLY A 9 -16.10 -32.18 -21.44
N ALA A 10 -16.60 -30.96 -21.22
CA ALA A 10 -18.04 -30.73 -21.09
C ALA A 10 -18.29 -29.22 -21.26
N ASP A 11 -18.62 -28.84 -22.48
CA ASP A 11 -19.18 -27.55 -22.82
C ASP A 11 -20.41 -27.28 -21.95
N LYS A 12 -20.34 -26.22 -21.15
CA LYS A 12 -21.48 -25.35 -20.87
C LYS A 12 -20.98 -23.92 -20.87
N GLU A 13 -21.35 -23.23 -21.94
CA GLU A 13 -21.44 -21.78 -21.99
C GLU A 13 -22.10 -21.25 -20.71
N ALA A 14 -21.38 -20.42 -19.98
CA ALA A 14 -21.92 -19.35 -19.16
C ALA A 14 -20.80 -18.34 -18.94
N ASP A 15 -20.78 -17.39 -19.85
CA ASP A 15 -19.92 -16.23 -19.99
C ASP A 15 -19.99 -15.35 -18.71
N TYR A 16 -19.09 -15.56 -17.74
CA TYR A 16 -19.04 -14.73 -16.52
C TYR A 16 -17.61 -14.48 -15.98
N ALA A 17 -16.55 -14.75 -16.75
CA ALA A 17 -15.16 -14.51 -16.32
C ALA A 17 -14.67 -13.07 -16.57
N GLY A 18 -15.59 -12.10 -16.50
CA GLY A 18 -15.28 -10.70 -16.78
C GLY A 18 -16.43 -9.73 -16.55
N ILE A 19 -17.44 -10.07 -15.75
CA ILE A 19 -18.47 -9.09 -15.39
C ILE A 19 -17.98 -8.31 -14.17
N PRO A 20 -17.48 -7.07 -14.33
CA PRO A 20 -17.37 -6.16 -13.20
C PRO A 20 -18.78 -5.94 -12.66
N ASP A 21 -19.03 -6.37 -11.43
CA ASP A 21 -20.21 -5.94 -10.70
C ASP A 21 -20.15 -4.41 -10.53
N GLU A 22 -21.29 -3.76 -10.31
CA GLU A 22 -21.43 -2.30 -10.22
C GLU A 22 -20.66 -1.64 -9.05
N ARG A 23 -19.91 -2.45 -8.27
CA ARG A 23 -18.92 -2.07 -7.25
C ARG A 23 -17.44 -2.28 -7.64
N SER A 24 -17.13 -2.61 -8.88
CA SER A 24 -15.76 -2.76 -9.38
C SER A 24 -15.23 -1.37 -9.83
N ARG A 25 -14.39 -0.65 -9.08
CA ARG A 25 -12.93 -0.83 -8.90
C ARG A 25 -12.46 -0.20 -7.58
N LEU A 26 -11.49 -0.82 -6.90
CA LEU A 26 -10.56 -0.10 -6.01
C LEU A 26 -9.12 -0.31 -6.48
N LEU A 27 -8.90 -0.40 -7.80
CA LEU A 27 -7.68 -0.97 -8.38
C LEU A 27 -6.41 -0.36 -7.78
N GLY A 28 -5.68 -1.21 -7.05
CA GLY A 28 -4.24 -1.12 -6.93
C GLY A 28 -3.58 -1.62 -8.22
N SER A 29 -2.75 -0.76 -8.81
CA SER A 29 -1.39 -1.07 -9.27
C SER A 29 -0.70 0.27 -9.56
N THR A 30 -0.21 0.87 -8.47
CA THR A 30 1.11 1.50 -8.36
C THR A 30 1.64 2.27 -9.58
N THR A 31 1.37 3.58 -9.65
CA THR A 31 2.26 4.66 -9.19
C THR A 31 1.69 6.00 -9.67
N ARG A 32 1.15 6.81 -8.76
CA ARG A 32 1.26 8.28 -8.92
C ARG A 32 1.12 8.93 -7.54
N THR A 33 2.24 9.14 -6.88
CA THR A 33 2.32 10.11 -5.78
C THR A 33 1.90 11.45 -6.36
N VAL A 34 0.72 11.93 -6.00
CA VAL A 34 0.35 13.32 -6.19
C VAL A 34 1.43 14.12 -5.46
N GLN A 35 2.20 14.89 -6.22
CA GLN A 35 3.24 15.76 -5.66
C GLN A 35 2.53 16.85 -4.86
N THR A 36 2.26 16.58 -3.59
CA THR A 36 2.11 17.65 -2.60
C THR A 36 3.44 18.41 -2.60
N GLN A 37 3.40 19.69 -2.97
CA GLN A 37 4.53 20.59 -2.79
C GLN A 37 5.14 20.40 -1.40
N PRO A 38 6.48 20.45 -1.25
CA PRO A 38 7.10 20.44 0.06
C PRO A 38 6.71 21.74 0.77
N VAL A 39 5.77 21.64 1.71
CA VAL A 39 5.59 22.67 2.74
C VAL A 39 6.81 22.55 3.65
N SER A 40 7.76 23.48 3.49
CA SER A 40 8.90 23.63 4.38
C SER A 40 8.42 23.62 5.82
N GLY A 41 8.85 22.61 6.58
CA GLY A 41 8.60 22.54 8.01
C GLY A 41 9.57 23.47 8.72
N GLU A 42 9.10 24.64 9.15
CA GLU A 42 9.75 25.41 10.20
C GLU A 42 8.72 25.97 11.19
N SER A 43 8.93 25.53 12.44
CA SER A 43 8.58 26.15 13.72
C SER A 43 7.11 26.36 14.11
N LEU A 44 6.68 25.44 14.98
CA LEU A 44 5.64 25.64 15.99
C LEU A 44 6.03 26.79 16.94
N SER A 45 5.73 28.03 16.59
CA SER A 45 5.45 29.12 17.55
C SER A 45 5.42 30.45 16.80
N SER A 46 4.27 31.12 16.77
CA SER A 46 4.28 32.59 16.68
C SER A 46 3.19 33.16 17.58
N PRO A 47 3.47 34.23 18.34
CA PRO A 47 2.57 34.77 19.36
C PRO A 47 1.38 35.46 18.72
N VAL A 48 0.25 35.42 19.41
CA VAL A 48 -0.95 36.21 19.13
C VAL A 48 -0.56 37.70 18.99
N PRO A 49 -0.84 38.37 17.86
CA PRO A 49 -0.94 39.81 17.84
C PRO A 49 -2.38 40.20 18.20
N THR A 50 -2.54 40.74 19.40
CA THR A 50 -3.68 41.57 19.78
C THR A 50 -3.84 42.73 18.78
N GLY A 51 -5.05 42.87 18.23
CA GLY A 51 -5.44 44.00 17.37
C GLY A 51 -5.94 43.53 16.02
N ALA A 52 -7.21 43.13 15.96
CA ALA A 52 -7.87 42.71 14.72
C ALA A 52 -8.15 43.91 13.81
N PRO A 53 -7.56 43.99 12.60
CA PRO A 53 -8.15 44.76 11.52
C PRO A 53 -9.32 43.96 10.90
N PRO A 54 -10.32 44.60 10.28
CA PRO A 54 -11.48 43.96 9.63
C PRO A 54 -11.13 43.09 8.40
N LYS A 55 -9.86 42.71 8.21
CA LYS A 55 -9.35 41.82 7.17
C LYS A 55 -9.32 40.34 7.58
N ASP A 56 -9.53 40.02 8.86
CA ASP A 56 -9.33 38.66 9.37
C ASP A 56 -10.47 37.70 8.96
N GLU A 57 -11.71 38.16 8.92
CA GLU A 57 -12.86 37.32 8.51
C GLU A 57 -12.72 36.84 7.07
N GLN A 58 -12.29 37.71 6.15
CA GLN A 58 -12.07 37.33 4.75
C GLN A 58 -10.91 36.33 4.59
N SER A 59 -9.88 36.43 5.43
CA SER A 59 -8.77 35.46 5.50
C SER A 59 -9.23 34.10 6.04
N ALA A 60 -10.05 34.12 7.10
CA ALA A 60 -10.65 32.91 7.67
C ALA A 60 -11.54 32.18 6.66
N LEU A 61 -12.38 32.92 5.92
CA LEU A 61 -13.21 32.36 4.84
C LEU A 61 -12.37 31.78 3.70
N THR A 62 -11.26 32.44 3.33
CA THR A 62 -10.32 31.92 2.32
C THR A 62 -9.63 30.64 2.80
N ARG A 63 -9.25 30.56 4.08
CA ARG A 63 -8.68 29.34 4.67
C ARG A 63 -9.69 28.20 4.68
N ILE A 64 -10.94 28.48 5.03
CA ILE A 64 -12.02 27.49 4.99
C ILE A 64 -12.21 26.98 3.56
N LEU A 65 -12.35 27.87 2.58
CA LEU A 65 -12.55 27.50 1.19
C LEU A 65 -11.38 26.68 0.63
N THR A 66 -10.13 27.10 0.89
CA THR A 66 -8.95 26.35 0.43
C THR A 66 -8.74 25.04 1.17
N LYS A 67 -9.17 24.91 2.44
CA LYS A 67 -9.19 23.64 3.16
C LYS A 67 -10.25 22.70 2.60
N THR A 68 -11.46 23.21 2.37
CA THR A 68 -12.55 22.45 1.75
C THR A 68 -12.17 21.98 0.35
N ALA A 69 -11.62 22.86 -0.49
CA ALA A 69 -11.18 22.51 -1.85
C ALA A 69 -10.11 21.40 -1.88
N ARG A 70 -9.27 21.28 -0.84
CA ARG A 70 -8.29 20.19 -0.72
C ARG A 70 -8.88 18.88 -0.20
N ASN A 71 -9.96 18.96 0.58
CA ASN A 71 -10.57 17.82 1.25
C ASN A 71 -11.73 17.20 0.45
N VAL A 72 -12.28 17.94 -0.52
CA VAL A 72 -13.28 17.42 -1.45
C VAL A 72 -12.59 16.51 -2.46
N ILE A 73 -13.10 15.28 -2.58
CA ILE A 73 -12.62 14.31 -3.56
C ILE A 73 -13.35 14.58 -4.87
N ASP A 74 -12.59 14.95 -5.91
CA ASP A 74 -13.11 14.96 -7.27
C ASP A 74 -13.12 13.54 -7.83
N VAL A 75 -14.33 13.02 -8.08
CA VAL A 75 -14.54 11.66 -8.59
C VAL A 75 -14.31 11.60 -10.11
N ALA A 76 -14.41 12.73 -10.82
CA ALA A 76 -14.31 12.76 -12.28
C ALA A 76 -12.86 12.70 -12.81
N THR A 77 -11.87 13.07 -12.00
CA THR A 77 -10.45 13.05 -12.41
C THR A 77 -9.78 11.68 -12.35
N ILE A 78 -10.53 10.62 -12.00
CA ILE A 78 -10.05 9.23 -12.02
C ILE A 78 -9.64 8.79 -13.43
N GLU A 79 -10.25 9.35 -14.49
CA GLU A 79 -10.00 8.97 -15.89
C GLU A 79 -8.79 9.68 -16.52
N GLY A 80 -8.01 10.41 -15.72
CA GLY A 80 -6.68 10.86 -16.10
C GLY A 80 -6.67 12.02 -17.08
N GLN A 81 -6.74 13.24 -16.56
CA GLN A 81 -6.06 14.35 -17.23
C GLN A 81 -4.55 14.07 -17.17
N GLY A 82 -4.05 13.48 -18.26
CA GLY A 82 -2.64 13.16 -18.44
C GLY A 82 -1.82 14.44 -18.43
N MET A 83 -0.66 14.39 -17.77
CA MET A 83 0.37 15.39 -18.01
C MET A 83 0.77 15.29 -19.49
N GLU A 84 0.99 16.43 -20.15
CA GLU A 84 1.37 16.40 -21.55
C GLU A 84 2.69 15.66 -21.75
N GLN A 85 2.85 15.00 -22.89
CA GLN A 85 4.05 14.21 -23.15
C GLN A 85 5.30 15.08 -23.09
N HIS A 86 5.26 16.32 -23.57
CA HIS A 86 6.42 17.22 -23.52
C HIS A 86 6.80 17.58 -22.07
N GLU A 87 5.82 17.97 -21.24
CA GLU A 87 6.02 18.27 -19.82
C GLU A 87 6.59 17.07 -19.06
N TYR A 88 6.15 15.85 -19.40
CA TYR A 88 6.72 14.62 -18.84
C TYR A 88 8.21 14.51 -19.14
N HIS A 89 8.61 14.68 -20.40
CA HIS A 89 10.00 14.52 -20.83
C HIS A 89 10.92 15.58 -20.22
N GLU A 90 10.47 16.82 -20.18
CA GLU A 90 11.23 17.90 -19.54
C GLU A 90 11.41 17.65 -18.04
N ARG A 91 10.33 17.28 -17.34
CA ARG A 91 10.37 16.95 -15.92
C ARG A 91 11.27 15.76 -15.62
N ALA A 92 11.24 14.72 -16.45
CA ALA A 92 12.11 13.55 -16.33
C ALA A 92 13.59 13.94 -16.48
N ARG A 93 13.93 14.79 -17.46
CA ARG A 93 15.30 15.30 -17.65
C ARG A 93 15.75 16.13 -16.46
N HIS A 94 14.90 17.05 -15.99
CA HIS A 94 15.18 17.91 -14.84
C HIS A 94 15.46 17.10 -13.56
N TYR A 95 14.61 16.11 -13.27
CA TYR A 95 14.81 15.23 -12.12
C TYR A 95 16.05 14.36 -12.28
N GLY A 96 16.33 13.83 -13.48
CA GLY A 96 17.56 13.10 -13.76
C GLY A 96 18.82 13.93 -13.48
N GLN A 97 18.83 15.18 -13.93
CA GLN A 97 19.94 16.11 -13.66
C GLN A 97 20.10 16.38 -12.15
N LYS A 98 19.00 16.70 -11.44
CA LYS A 98 19.04 16.94 -9.99
C LYS A 98 19.53 15.71 -9.22
N VAL A 99 19.05 14.52 -9.58
CA VAL A 99 19.49 13.26 -8.95
C VAL A 99 20.98 13.03 -9.21
N ASN A 100 21.47 13.26 -10.43
CA ASN A 100 22.89 13.09 -10.76
C ASN A 100 23.78 14.04 -9.95
N VAL A 101 23.40 15.31 -9.75
CA VAL A 101 24.15 16.26 -8.91
C VAL A 101 24.19 15.78 -7.46
N VAL A 102 23.06 15.31 -6.92
CA VAL A 102 22.98 14.81 -5.54
C VAL A 102 23.76 13.50 -5.37
N MET A 103 23.71 12.60 -6.36
CA MET A 103 24.39 11.30 -6.32
C MET A 103 25.89 11.41 -6.60
N ALA A 104 26.34 12.41 -7.36
CA ALA A 104 27.77 12.66 -7.58
C ALA A 104 28.50 13.00 -6.26
N ASN A 105 27.81 13.66 -5.34
CA ASN A 105 28.33 14.02 -4.01
C ASN A 105 28.13 12.93 -2.95
N LYS A 106 27.49 11.80 -3.31
CA LYS A 106 27.30 10.65 -2.42
C LYS A 106 28.24 9.54 -2.84
N ASN A 107 28.98 8.97 -1.89
CA ASN A 107 29.67 7.72 -2.11
C ASN A 107 28.63 6.69 -2.57
N LYS A 108 28.83 6.09 -3.75
CA LYS A 108 27.95 5.03 -4.28
C LYS A 108 27.91 3.93 -3.23
N SER A 109 26.83 3.89 -2.46
CA SER A 109 26.58 2.86 -1.48
C SER A 109 26.40 1.57 -2.26
N LEU A 110 27.49 0.81 -2.41
CA LEU A 110 27.41 -0.57 -2.82
C LEU A 110 26.47 -1.25 -1.83
N LYS A 111 25.58 -2.13 -2.33
CA LYS A 111 24.69 -2.90 -1.47
C LYS A 111 25.54 -3.45 -0.32
N PRO A 112 25.14 -3.20 0.94
CA PRO A 112 25.95 -3.62 2.07
C PRO A 112 26.18 -5.13 1.96
N PHE A 113 27.42 -5.56 2.17
CA PHE A 113 27.74 -6.97 2.22
C PHE A 113 26.93 -7.63 3.35
N LEU A 114 26.62 -8.92 3.20
CA LEU A 114 26.04 -9.68 4.29
C LEU A 114 26.96 -9.58 5.52
N PRO A 115 26.43 -9.37 6.73
CA PRO A 115 27.24 -9.32 7.92
C PRO A 115 27.96 -10.66 8.11
N ASN A 116 29.23 -10.60 8.52
CA ASN A 116 29.98 -11.79 8.90
C ASN A 116 29.34 -12.39 10.16
N GLY A 117 28.63 -13.52 10.00
CA GLY A 117 27.88 -14.13 11.10
C GLY A 117 28.76 -14.81 12.15
N VAL A 118 29.81 -15.53 11.73
CA VAL A 118 30.71 -16.29 12.60
C VAL A 118 32.13 -16.31 12.05
N SER A 119 33.14 -16.38 12.92
CA SER A 119 34.56 -16.43 12.51
C SER A 119 35.03 -17.82 12.09
N ALA A 120 34.40 -18.88 12.60
CA ALA A 120 34.74 -20.27 12.32
C ALA A 120 33.48 -21.09 11.97
N PRO A 121 32.99 -21.05 10.71
CA PRO A 121 31.73 -21.68 10.33
C PRO A 121 31.72 -23.19 10.55
N GLN A 122 32.86 -23.85 10.32
CA GLN A 122 32.99 -25.30 10.46
C GLN A 122 32.70 -25.78 11.88
N ILE A 123 33.15 -25.00 12.89
CA ILE A 123 32.96 -25.31 14.31
C ILE A 123 31.49 -25.13 14.69
N VAL A 124 30.87 -24.04 14.25
CA VAL A 124 29.48 -23.72 14.59
C VAL A 124 28.52 -24.72 13.94
N LEU A 125 28.79 -25.15 12.71
CA LEU A 125 27.96 -26.14 12.02
C LEU A 125 28.12 -27.56 12.59
N ALA A 126 29.27 -27.87 13.19
CA ALA A 126 29.51 -29.16 13.88
C ALA A 126 29.01 -29.18 15.34
N ALA A 127 28.52 -28.05 15.85
CA ALA A 127 27.99 -27.96 17.20
C ALA A 127 26.71 -28.80 17.36
N GLN A 128 26.35 -29.10 18.61
CA GLN A 128 25.15 -29.85 18.94
C GLN A 128 23.91 -29.19 18.31
N PRO A 129 23.12 -29.93 17.51
CA PRO A 129 21.87 -29.40 16.96
C PRO A 129 20.86 -29.01 18.04
N ILE A 130 19.88 -28.19 17.67
CA ILE A 130 18.75 -27.84 18.54
C ILE A 130 18.06 -29.11 19.06
N SER A 131 17.62 -29.08 20.32
CA SER A 131 16.99 -30.23 20.95
C SER A 131 15.63 -30.54 20.31
N VAL A 132 15.28 -31.83 20.23
CA VAL A 132 13.97 -32.24 19.70
C VAL A 132 12.83 -31.70 20.58
N GLY A 133 13.04 -31.58 21.90
CA GLY A 133 12.06 -31.01 22.82
C GLY A 133 11.71 -29.55 22.50
N ASP A 134 12.70 -28.75 22.09
CA ASP A 134 12.45 -27.35 21.69
C ASP A 134 11.65 -27.28 20.38
N ILE A 135 11.95 -28.16 19.42
CA ILE A 135 11.21 -28.26 18.16
C ILE A 135 9.75 -28.62 18.44
N GLU A 136 9.50 -29.62 19.29
CA GLU A 136 8.15 -30.04 19.68
C GLU A 136 7.41 -28.93 20.41
N LEU A 137 8.08 -28.22 21.33
CA LEU A 137 7.50 -27.09 22.05
C LEU A 137 7.05 -25.97 21.10
N ILE A 138 7.91 -25.56 20.18
CA ILE A 138 7.60 -24.54 19.17
C ILE A 138 6.47 -25.02 18.25
N SER A 139 6.52 -26.27 17.81
CA SER A 139 5.49 -26.85 16.93
C SER A 139 4.12 -26.87 17.60
N ASN A 140 4.08 -27.27 18.87
CA ASN A 140 2.85 -27.30 19.67
C ASN A 140 2.29 -25.89 19.91
N ALA A 141 3.16 -24.91 20.18
CA ALA A 141 2.77 -23.51 20.33
C ALA A 141 2.16 -22.97 19.02
N ALA A 142 2.82 -23.21 17.89
CA ALA A 142 2.33 -22.83 16.57
C ALA A 142 0.97 -23.49 16.23
N PHE A 143 0.81 -24.77 16.54
CA PHE A 143 -0.46 -25.47 16.35
C PHE A 143 -1.60 -24.87 17.18
N LYS A 144 -1.34 -24.53 18.45
CA LYS A 144 -2.33 -23.86 19.32
C LYS A 144 -2.71 -22.48 18.77
N ALA A 145 -1.75 -21.70 18.30
CA ALA A 145 -2.01 -20.40 17.68
C ALA A 145 -2.87 -20.56 16.40
N ALA A 146 -2.52 -21.50 15.52
CA ALA A 146 -3.29 -21.79 14.31
C ALA A 146 -4.72 -22.27 14.64
N LYS A 147 -4.89 -23.04 15.72
CA LYS A 147 -6.21 -23.44 16.22
C LYS A 147 -7.03 -22.24 16.69
N ALA A 148 -6.45 -21.35 17.48
CA ALA A 148 -7.13 -20.14 17.96
C ALA A 148 -7.54 -19.20 16.82
N MET A 149 -6.74 -19.11 15.75
CA MET A 149 -7.10 -18.31 14.57
C MET A 149 -8.38 -18.81 13.87
N LYS A 150 -8.74 -20.10 14.00
CA LYS A 150 -10.00 -20.62 13.44
C LYS A 150 -11.24 -20.14 14.19
N ASP A 151 -11.07 -19.69 15.43
CA ASP A 151 -12.16 -19.13 16.24
C ASP A 151 -12.45 -17.67 15.87
N VAL A 152 -11.58 -17.03 15.08
CA VAL A 152 -11.82 -15.70 14.50
C VAL A 152 -12.78 -15.83 13.31
N LYS A 153 -14.06 -15.95 13.61
CA LYS A 153 -15.16 -15.99 12.63
C LYS A 153 -16.41 -15.32 13.16
N VAL A 154 -17.23 -14.81 12.24
CA VAL A 154 -18.55 -14.26 12.60
C VAL A 154 -19.47 -15.40 13.01
N GLN A 155 -20.01 -15.33 14.23
CA GLN A 155 -21.04 -16.26 14.69
C GLN A 155 -22.41 -15.79 14.19
N HIS A 156 -23.07 -16.62 13.38
CA HIS A 156 -24.42 -16.36 12.90
C HIS A 156 -25.42 -16.37 14.06
N LYS A 157 -26.29 -15.37 14.14
CA LYS A 157 -27.35 -15.28 15.17
C LYS A 157 -28.74 -15.21 14.54
N GLU A 158 -28.91 -14.35 13.55
CA GLU A 158 -30.18 -14.09 12.87
C GLU A 158 -29.92 -14.00 11.37
N ASP A 159 -30.94 -14.36 10.59
CA ASP A 159 -30.85 -14.29 9.13
C ASP A 159 -30.74 -12.83 8.68
N LEU A 160 -29.67 -12.50 7.97
CA LEU A 160 -29.45 -11.15 7.42
C LEU A 160 -30.37 -10.85 6.22
N VAL A 161 -30.97 -11.87 5.63
CA VAL A 161 -31.82 -11.77 4.43
C VAL A 161 -33.07 -12.59 4.67
N VAL A 162 -34.24 -11.97 4.55
CA VAL A 162 -35.54 -12.63 4.63
C VAL A 162 -36.22 -12.52 3.26
N ALA A 163 -36.70 -13.65 2.74
CA ALA A 163 -37.50 -13.66 1.53
C ALA A 163 -38.94 -13.26 1.86
N PHE A 164 -39.41 -12.15 1.28
CA PHE A 164 -40.80 -11.76 1.36
C PHE A 164 -41.59 -12.49 0.26
N GLY A 165 -42.30 -13.55 0.64
CA GLY A 165 -43.33 -14.17 -0.19
C GLY A 165 -44.71 -13.64 0.18
N VAL A 166 -45.55 -13.39 -0.83
CA VAL A 166 -46.98 -13.09 -0.65
C VAL A 166 -47.70 -14.42 -0.34
N PRO A 167 -48.65 -14.46 0.62
CA PRO A 167 -49.38 -15.68 0.98
C PRO A 167 -50.17 -16.31 -0.16
#